data_AF-A0A954NMT2-F1
#
_entry.id   AF-A0A954NMT2-F1
#
_cell.length_a   1.000
_cell.length_b   1.000
_cell.length_c   1.000
_cell.angle_alpha   90.00
_cell.angle_beta   90.00
_cell.angle_gamma   90.00
#
_symmetry.space_group_name_H-M   'P 1'
#
loop_
_entity.id
_entity.type
_entity.pdbx_description
1 polymer ?
#
loop_
_entity_poly.entity_id
_entity_poly.type
_entity_poly.pdbx_seq_one_letter_code
_entity_poly.pdbx_strand_id
1 'polypeptide(L)'
;MSFEPEDLEVVHRERGERQEAEMDMTPMVDVTFNLLIFFMVTAAFTMQKSFPVPTPKDDRPSTQMTQEQIEDDPDVVVVRIDEYNTFHVVAAQWDEEREAPSEQDLLVALTEARNGGGSGKGASRLMVMAHGDAT
;
A
#
# COMPACT_ATOMS: atom_id res chain seq x y z
N MET A 1 -20.46 -39.80 79.84
CA MET A 1 -19.97 -39.83 78.45
C MET A 1 -21.10 -39.27 77.62
N SER A 2 -21.06 -37.96 77.41
CA SER A 2 -22.14 -37.19 76.80
C SER A 2 -21.51 -36.54 75.58
N PHE A 3 -21.87 -37.06 74.41
CA PHE A 3 -21.45 -36.52 73.12
C PHE A 3 -22.24 -35.24 72.89
N GLU A 4 -21.55 -34.11 72.89
CA GLU A 4 -22.06 -32.84 72.36
C GLU A 4 -21.94 -32.93 70.83
N PRO A 5 -23.03 -32.78 70.06
CA PRO A 5 -22.92 -32.67 68.61
C PRO A 5 -22.34 -31.28 68.30
N GLU A 6 -21.13 -31.26 67.72
CA GLU A 6 -20.53 -30.06 67.15
C GLU A 6 -21.51 -29.43 66.14
N ASP A 7 -21.73 -28.13 66.29
CA ASP A 7 -22.51 -27.29 65.38
C ASP A 7 -21.92 -27.37 63.97
N LEU A 8 -22.43 -28.31 63.18
CA LEU A 8 -22.23 -28.36 61.73
C LEU A 8 -23.01 -27.19 61.12
N GLU A 9 -22.33 -26.05 61.04
CA GLU A 9 -22.78 -24.89 60.27
C GLU A 9 -22.91 -25.30 58.80
N VAL A 10 -24.15 -25.60 58.39
CA VAL A 10 -24.47 -25.92 57.01
C VAL A 10 -24.33 -24.62 56.21
N VAL A 11 -23.16 -24.41 55.62
CA VAL A 11 -22.95 -23.38 54.60
C VAL A 11 -23.80 -23.74 53.39
N HIS A 12 -25.02 -23.21 53.34
CA HIS A 12 -25.81 -23.17 52.12
C HIS A 12 -25.07 -22.26 51.14
N ARG A 13 -24.23 -22.88 50.30
CA ARG A 13 -23.75 -22.22 49.09
C ARG A 13 -24.96 -21.99 48.21
N GLU A 14 -25.48 -20.76 48.22
CA GLU A 14 -26.45 -20.30 47.23
C GLU A 14 -25.78 -20.36 45.86
N ARG A 15 -25.96 -21.51 45.21
CA ARG A 15 -25.52 -21.75 43.86
C ARG A 15 -26.64 -21.21 42.98
N GLY A 16 -26.35 -20.03 42.42
CA GLY A 16 -26.85 -19.50 41.16
C GLY A 16 -28.34 -19.63 40.89
N GLU A 17 -29.04 -18.49 40.90
CA GLU A 17 -30.14 -18.22 39.98
C GLU A 17 -30.53 -16.74 40.09
N ARG A 18 -30.74 -16.10 38.93
CA ARG A 18 -31.31 -14.73 38.70
C ARG A 18 -30.35 -13.54 38.57
N GLN A 19 -29.39 -13.62 37.64
CA GLN A 19 -28.97 -12.45 36.85
C GLN A 19 -29.34 -12.67 35.38
N GLU A 20 -30.61 -12.98 35.12
CA GLU A 20 -31.21 -12.94 33.77
C GLU A 20 -32.10 -11.71 33.58
N ALA A 21 -32.12 -10.77 34.53
CA ALA A 21 -32.88 -9.53 34.45
C ALA A 21 -31.92 -8.36 34.23
N GLU A 22 -32.06 -7.70 33.07
CA GLU A 22 -31.22 -6.61 32.54
C GLU A 22 -29.83 -7.04 32.09
N MET A 23 -29.77 -7.81 31.00
CA MET A 23 -28.60 -7.80 30.14
C MET A 23 -28.45 -6.36 29.62
N ASP A 24 -27.56 -5.58 30.24
CA ASP A 24 -27.32 -4.18 29.89
C ASP A 24 -26.98 -4.08 28.40
N MET A 25 -27.89 -3.51 27.61
CA MET A 25 -27.72 -3.35 26.16
C MET A 25 -26.70 -2.27 25.82
N THR A 26 -26.48 -1.33 26.73
CA THR A 26 -25.55 -0.21 26.63
C THR A 26 -24.11 -0.66 26.30
N PRO A 27 -23.51 -1.63 27.01
CA PRO A 27 -22.20 -2.20 26.64
C PRO A 27 -22.23 -3.03 25.36
N MET A 28 -23.33 -3.71 25.01
CA MET A 28 -23.42 -4.46 23.76
C MET A 28 -23.47 -3.55 22.52
N VAL A 29 -24.19 -2.44 22.62
CA VAL A 29 -24.26 -1.40 21.57
C VAL A 29 -22.91 -0.69 21.44
N ASP A 30 -22.19 -0.42 22.53
CA ASP A 30 -20.88 0.23 22.48
C ASP A 30 -19.82 -0.64 21.79
N VAL A 31 -19.74 -1.94 22.14
CA VAL A 31 -18.79 -2.87 21.49
C VAL A 31 -19.09 -3.02 20.00
N THR A 32 -20.37 -3.12 19.61
CA THR A 32 -20.74 -3.19 18.18
C THR A 32 -20.52 -1.87 17.46
N PHE A 33 -20.76 -0.74 18.10
CA PHE A 33 -20.51 0.59 17.53
C PHE A 33 -19.01 0.86 17.33
N ASN A 34 -18.17 0.45 18.30
CA ASN A 34 -16.71 0.51 18.18
C ASN A 34 -16.22 -0.38 17.03
N LEU A 35 -16.76 -1.59 16.88
CA LEU A 35 -16.44 -2.47 15.75
C LEU A 35 -16.91 -1.90 14.42
N LEU A 36 -18.06 -1.24 14.35
CA LEU A 36 -18.56 -0.61 13.12
C LEU A 36 -17.72 0.61 12.72
N ILE A 37 -17.30 1.44 13.67
CA ILE A 37 -16.38 2.56 13.40
C ILE A 37 -15.02 2.03 12.98
N PHE A 38 -14.47 1.07 13.72
CA PHE A 38 -13.21 0.44 13.37
C PHE A 38 -13.28 -0.20 11.98
N PHE A 39 -14.34 -0.94 11.67
CA PHE A 39 -14.57 -1.54 10.37
C PHE A 39 -14.76 -0.51 9.26
N MET A 40 -15.53 0.56 9.48
CA MET A 40 -15.75 1.61 8.48
C MET A 40 -14.48 2.42 8.19
N VAL A 41 -13.71 2.78 9.23
CA VAL A 41 -12.43 3.48 9.07
C VAL A 41 -11.38 2.57 8.44
N THR A 42 -11.33 1.28 8.81
CA THR A 42 -10.42 0.30 8.20
C THR A 42 -10.80 -0.05 6.76
N ALA A 43 -12.09 -0.12 6.44
CA ALA A 43 -12.60 -0.33 5.08
C ALA A 43 -12.39 0.90 4.18
N ALA A 44 -12.37 2.11 4.75
CA ALA A 44 -12.06 3.33 4.03
C ALA A 44 -10.59 3.41 3.59
N PHE A 45 -9.69 2.54 4.07
CA PHE A 45 -8.35 2.36 3.49
C PHE A 45 -8.44 1.58 2.17
N THR A 46 -9.03 2.21 1.16
CA THR A 46 -8.77 1.84 -0.24
C THR A 46 -7.97 2.98 -0.85
N MET A 47 -6.64 2.86 -0.82
CA MET A 47 -5.77 3.75 -1.61
C MET A 47 -5.98 3.44 -3.09
N GLN A 48 -6.97 4.07 -3.71
CA GLN A 48 -7.14 4.04 -5.15
C GLN A 48 -6.30 5.16 -5.77
N LYS A 49 -5.01 4.90 -6.01
CA LYS A 49 -4.33 5.53 -7.15
C LYS A 49 -4.43 4.59 -8.35
N SER A 50 -5.65 4.32 -8.80
CA SER A 50 -5.83 3.75 -10.13
C SER A 50 -5.58 4.87 -11.13
N PHE A 51 -4.33 5.05 -11.55
CA PHE A 51 -4.05 5.82 -12.75
C PHE A 51 -4.72 5.05 -13.90
N PRO A 52 -5.70 5.63 -14.62
CA PRO A 52 -6.19 4.99 -15.83
C PRO A 52 -5.03 5.01 -16.83
N VAL A 53 -4.27 3.92 -16.90
CA VAL A 53 -3.22 3.75 -17.92
C VAL A 53 -3.95 3.78 -19.25
N PRO A 54 -3.79 4.83 -20.07
CA PRO A 54 -4.44 4.85 -21.37
C PRO A 54 -3.89 3.67 -22.16
N THR A 55 -4.78 2.79 -22.61
CA THR A 55 -4.44 1.72 -23.54
C THR A 55 -3.68 2.34 -24.72
N PRO A 56 -2.49 1.83 -25.08
CA PRO A 56 -1.69 2.41 -26.16
C PRO A 56 -2.54 2.47 -27.44
N LYS A 57 -2.79 3.69 -27.93
CA LYS A 57 -3.58 3.95 -29.15
C LYS A 57 -2.74 3.87 -30.43
N ASP A 58 -1.57 3.24 -30.38
CA ASP A 58 -0.72 3.10 -31.55
C ASP A 58 -0.85 1.67 -32.10
N ASP A 59 -1.43 1.56 -33.28
CA ASP A 59 -1.46 0.35 -34.12
C ASP A 59 -0.08 0.08 -34.75
N ARG A 60 0.98 0.61 -34.15
CA ARG A 60 2.36 0.29 -34.50
C ARG A 60 2.65 -1.07 -33.88
N PRO A 61 3.28 -2.00 -34.62
CA PRO A 61 3.71 -3.25 -34.04
C PRO A 61 4.47 -2.91 -32.76
N SER A 62 4.04 -3.45 -31.63
CA SER A 62 4.81 -3.38 -30.40
C SER A 62 6.17 -3.91 -30.77
N THR A 63 7.16 -3.04 -30.92
CA THR A 63 8.52 -3.50 -31.15
C THR A 63 8.84 -4.26 -29.88
N GLN A 64 8.80 -5.59 -29.94
CA GLN A 64 9.31 -6.47 -28.90
C GLN A 64 10.81 -6.26 -28.88
N MET A 65 11.23 -5.11 -28.37
CA MET A 65 12.59 -4.82 -28.00
C MET A 65 12.79 -5.54 -26.67
N THR A 66 13.84 -6.34 -26.57
CA THR A 66 14.23 -6.91 -25.28
C THR A 66 14.56 -5.77 -24.31
N GLN A 67 14.38 -5.94 -23.00
CA GLN A 67 14.62 -4.90 -22.00
C GLN A 67 15.99 -4.21 -22.17
N GLU A 68 17.01 -5.00 -22.49
CA GLU A 68 18.39 -4.54 -22.78
C GLU A 68 18.45 -3.54 -23.95
N GLN A 69 17.63 -3.75 -25.00
CA GLN A 69 17.59 -2.87 -26.17
C GLN A 69 16.87 -1.55 -25.90
N ILE A 70 16.01 -1.51 -24.87
CA ILE A 70 15.27 -0.31 -24.49
C ILE A 70 16.13 0.58 -23.58
N GLU A 71 16.91 -0.04 -22.69
CA GLU A 71 17.84 0.68 -21.80
C GLU A 71 18.98 1.34 -22.59
N ASP A 72 19.45 0.73 -23.68
CA ASP A 72 20.47 1.28 -24.57
C ASP A 72 19.93 2.29 -25.62
N ASP A 73 18.61 2.47 -25.73
CA ASP A 73 18.03 3.38 -26.73
C ASP A 73 18.12 4.85 -26.24
N PRO A 74 18.89 5.72 -26.91
CA PRO A 74 19.03 7.13 -26.51
C PRO A 74 17.73 7.94 -26.63
N ASP A 75 16.71 7.40 -27.32
CA ASP A 75 15.40 8.02 -27.45
C ASP A 75 14.42 7.63 -26.32
N VAL A 76 14.80 6.69 -25.44
CA VAL A 76 13.96 6.20 -24.33
C VAL A 76 14.56 6.55 -22.98
N VAL A 77 13.71 7.03 -22.07
CA VAL A 77 14.00 7.11 -20.64
C VAL A 77 13.11 6.11 -19.91
N VAL A 78 13.72 5.28 -19.06
CA VAL A 78 13.01 4.28 -18.26
C VAL A 78 12.87 4.80 -16.83
N VAL A 79 11.66 4.82 -16.30
CA VAL A 79 11.38 5.14 -14.90
C VAL A 79 10.88 3.88 -14.21
N ARG A 80 11.63 3.41 -13.23
CA ARG A 80 11.29 2.26 -12.41
C ARG A 80 10.76 2.76 -11.07
N ILE A 81 9.65 2.20 -10.61
CA ILE A 81 9.05 2.52 -9.31
C ILE A 81 9.12 1.25 -8.46
N ASP A 82 9.83 1.34 -7.34
CA ASP A 82 9.99 0.22 -6.41
C ASP A 82 8.85 0.15 -5.37
N GLU A 83 8.95 -0.83 -4.47
CA GLU A 83 7.97 -1.07 -3.40
C GLU A 83 7.89 0.06 -2.36
N TYR A 84 8.93 0.89 -2.26
CA TYR A 84 9.00 2.02 -1.33
C TYR A 84 8.54 3.34 -1.97
N ASN A 85 7.99 3.27 -3.19
CA ASN A 85 7.61 4.43 -4.00
C ASN A 85 8.79 5.37 -4.28
N THR A 86 10.00 4.81 -4.34
CA THR A 86 11.20 5.50 -4.80
C THR A 86 11.30 5.35 -6.31
N PHE A 87 11.58 6.46 -6.99
CA PHE A 87 11.75 6.48 -8.44
C PHE A 87 13.21 6.24 -8.80
N HIS A 88 13.45 5.35 -9.75
CA HIS A 88 14.77 5.10 -10.32
C HIS A 88 14.72 5.42 -11.81
N VAL A 89 15.54 6.36 -12.25
CA VAL A 89 15.55 6.86 -13.64
C VAL A 89 16.78 6.31 -14.33
N VAL A 90 16.56 5.59 -15.42
CA VAL A 90 17.59 5.06 -16.32
C VAL A 90 17.50 5.79 -17.65
N ALA A 91 18.62 6.33 -18.10
CA ALA A 91 18.74 6.97 -19.40
C ALA A 91 20.08 6.58 -20.02
N ALA A 92 20.11 6.28 -21.32
CA ALA A 92 21.32 5.82 -22.02
C ALA A 92 22.51 6.80 -21.99
N GLN A 93 22.29 8.06 -21.58
CA GLN A 93 23.34 9.06 -21.41
C GLN A 93 24.01 9.03 -20.04
N TRP A 94 23.49 8.25 -19.10
CA TRP A 94 24.03 8.08 -17.76
C TRP A 94 24.61 6.68 -17.64
N ASP A 95 25.81 6.60 -17.05
CA ASP A 95 26.47 5.31 -16.82
C ASP A 95 25.81 4.51 -15.68
N GLU A 96 25.04 5.18 -14.81
CA GLU A 96 24.38 4.60 -13.65
C GLU A 96 22.91 5.04 -13.56
N GLU A 97 22.06 4.20 -12.96
CA GLU A 97 20.69 4.56 -12.63
C GLU A 97 20.65 5.63 -11.53
N ARG A 98 19.75 6.60 -11.66
CA ARG A 98 19.63 7.71 -10.70
C ARG A 98 18.40 7.53 -9.83
N GLU A 99 18.63 7.49 -8.52
CA GLU A 99 17.57 7.51 -7.52
C GLU A 99 16.97 8.92 -7.37
N ALA A 100 15.65 8.99 -7.40
CA ALA A 100 14.86 10.19 -7.21
C ALA A 100 13.82 9.91 -6.11
N PRO A 101 14.08 10.29 -4.85
CA PRO A 101 13.18 10.02 -3.73
C PRO A 101 11.95 10.94 -3.69
N SER A 102 11.93 12.02 -4.48
CA SER A 102 10.81 12.96 -4.54
C SER A 102 10.35 13.25 -5.97
N GLU A 103 9.12 13.76 -6.13
CA GLU A 103 8.58 14.19 -7.43
C GLU A 103 9.44 15.30 -8.06
N GLN A 104 9.99 16.20 -7.23
CA GLN A 104 10.86 17.28 -7.70
C GLN A 104 12.16 16.70 -8.28
N ASP A 105 12.76 15.72 -7.59
CA ASP A 105 13.98 15.05 -8.06
C ASP A 105 13.71 14.26 -9.34
N LEU A 106 12.55 13.63 -9.46
CA LEU A 106 12.13 12.93 -10.67
C LEU A 106 11.98 13.91 -11.84
N LEU A 107 11.34 15.06 -11.64
CA LEU A 107 11.17 16.07 -12.68
C LEU A 107 12.51 16.66 -13.14
N VAL A 108 13.44 16.87 -12.21
CA VAL A 108 14.81 17.30 -12.51
C VAL A 108 15.53 16.24 -13.32
N ALA A 109 15.52 14.98 -12.86
CA ALA A 109 16.13 13.85 -13.56
C ALA A 109 15.55 13.67 -14.97
N LEU A 110 14.22 13.73 -15.15
CA LEU A 110 13.57 13.63 -16.45
C LEU A 110 13.88 14.83 -17.35
N THR A 111 13.97 16.03 -16.80
CA THR A 111 14.31 17.23 -17.57
C THR A 111 15.75 17.20 -18.05
N GLU A 112 16.68 16.78 -17.20
CA GLU A 112 18.07 16.55 -17.56
C GLU A 112 18.17 15.43 -18.61
N ALA A 113 17.43 14.35 -18.43
CA ALA A 113 17.44 13.23 -19.35
C ALA A 113 16.86 13.58 -20.74
N ARG A 114 15.83 14.44 -20.77
CA ARG A 114 15.22 14.96 -22.01
C ARG A 114 16.07 16.01 -22.71
N ASN A 115 16.92 16.74 -21.98
CA ASN A 115 17.74 17.81 -22.54
C ASN A 115 19.13 17.33 -22.99
N GLY A 116 19.36 16.02 -23.04
CA GLY A 116 20.62 15.32 -23.30
C GLY A 116 21.69 16.09 -24.10
N GLY A 117 22.88 16.14 -23.51
CA GLY A 117 23.99 17.02 -23.85
C GLY A 117 24.25 17.21 -25.35
N GLY A 118 24.23 18.47 -25.78
CA GLY A 118 24.89 18.95 -26.99
C GLY A 118 24.28 18.57 -28.35
N SER A 119 23.43 17.55 -28.45
CA SER A 119 22.90 17.05 -29.72
C SER A 119 21.38 17.14 -29.84
N GLY A 120 20.80 18.31 -29.55
CA GLY A 120 19.53 18.84 -30.11
C GLY A 120 18.23 18.01 -30.05
N LYS A 121 18.26 16.79 -29.53
CA LYS A 121 17.15 15.85 -29.53
C LYS A 121 17.38 14.84 -28.41
N GLY A 122 16.98 15.18 -27.18
CA GLY A 122 16.96 14.19 -26.11
C GLY A 122 15.73 13.28 -26.21
N ALA A 123 15.65 12.33 -25.28
CA ALA A 123 14.69 11.24 -25.33
C ALA A 123 13.24 11.73 -25.49
N SER A 124 12.54 11.17 -26.49
CA SER A 124 11.15 11.50 -26.79
C SER A 124 10.14 10.48 -26.26
N ARG A 125 10.62 9.32 -25.82
CA ARG A 125 9.79 8.26 -25.22
C ARG A 125 10.13 8.08 -23.74
N LEU A 126 9.06 7.90 -22.96
CA LEU A 126 9.13 7.55 -21.54
C LEU A 126 8.51 6.17 -21.36
N MET A 127 9.27 5.25 -20.79
CA MET A 127 8.78 3.94 -20.38
C MET A 127 8.71 3.90 -18.86
N VAL A 128 7.54 3.60 -18.31
CA VAL A 128 7.36 3.50 -16.85
C VAL A 128 7.13 2.04 -16.48
N MET A 129 7.99 1.51 -15.60
CA MET A 129 7.90 0.18 -15.04
C MET A 129 7.61 0.30 -13.54
N ALA A 130 6.41 -0.08 -13.12
CA ALA A 130 6.07 -0.11 -11.69
C ALA A 130 6.11 -1.55 -11.19
N HIS A 131 6.65 -1.77 -9.99
CA HIS A 131 6.45 -3.02 -9.28
C HIS A 131 4.93 -3.21 -9.03
N GLY A 132 4.44 -4.45 -9.06
CA GLY A 132 3.00 -4.76 -8.94
C GLY A 132 2.33 -4.26 -7.65
N ASP A 133 3.15 -3.90 -6.66
CA ASP A 133 2.75 -3.39 -5.34
C ASP A 133 3.06 -1.89 -5.13
N ALA A 134 3.60 -1.19 -6.14
CA ALA A 134 3.85 0.25 -6.05
C ALA A 134 2.52 1.04 -6.10
N THR A 135 2.27 1.91 -5.11
CA THR A 135 0.95 2.58 -4.85
C THR A 135 0.99 4.12 -4.83
#